data_AF-A0A2K2VQB9-F1
#
_entry.id   AF-A0A2K2VQB9-F1
#
_cell.length_a   1.000
_cell.length_b   1.000
_cell.length_c   1.000
_cell.angle_alpha   90.00
_cell.angle_beta   90.00
_cell.angle_gamma   90.00
#
_symmetry.space_group_name_H-M   'P 1'
#
loop_
_entity.id
_entity.type
_entity.pdbx_description
1 polymer ?
#
loop_
_entity_poly.entity_id
_entity_poly.type
_entity_poly.pdbx_seq_one_letter_code
_entity_poly.pdbx_strand_id
1 'polypeptide(L)' 'MKEQCENCRFWKRPEAQAEKDAGNCRRYAPRPWGSGYVGVDIHEDESIERKLYSIAMWPTTYGHEWCGDWQKK' A
#
# COMPACT_ATOMS: atom_id res chain seq x y z
N MET A 1 5.31 -20.97 14.83
CA MET A 1 4.93 -19.68 14.22
C MET A 1 3.66 -19.94 13.43
N LYS A 2 2.62 -19.10 13.57
CA LYS A 2 1.36 -19.31 12.83
C LYS A 2 1.55 -18.86 11.38
N GLU A 3 0.97 -19.60 10.43
CA GLU A 3 0.99 -19.28 9.00
C GLU A 3 0.00 -18.15 8.70
N GLN A 4 0.38 -16.92 9.02
CA GLN A 4 -0.45 -15.73 8.89
C GLN A 4 0.34 -14.58 8.25
N CYS A 5 -0.36 -13.65 7.61
CA CYS A 5 0.23 -12.51 6.92
C CYS A 5 1.27 -11.77 7.77
N GLU A 6 0.97 -11.45 9.04
CA GLU A 6 1.91 -10.75 9.93
C GLU A 6 3.24 -11.48 10.13
N ASN A 7 3.25 -12.81 9.96
CA ASN A 7 4.41 -13.68 10.08
C ASN A 7 5.05 -14.05 8.71
N CYS A 8 4.51 -13.52 7.61
CA CYS A 8 4.97 -13.79 6.24
C CYS A 8 6.12 -12.85 5.83
N ARG A 9 7.15 -13.37 5.14
CA ARG A 9 8.29 -12.57 4.64
C ARG A 9 7.91 -11.41 3.73
N PHE A 10 6.77 -11.52 3.04
CA PHE A 10 6.32 -10.53 2.07
C PHE A 10 5.42 -9.46 2.67
N TRP A 11 4.93 -9.64 3.90
CA TRP A 11 3.98 -8.72 4.49
C TRP A 11 4.68 -7.62 5.29
N LYS A 12 4.29 -6.37 5.03
CA LYS A 12 4.85 -5.19 5.68
C LYS A 12 3.72 -4.28 6.15
N ARG A 13 3.71 -3.98 7.45
CA ARG A 13 2.85 -2.93 8.02
C ARG A 13 3.42 -1.55 7.66
N PRO A 14 2.67 -0.68 6.96
CA PRO A 14 3.10 0.69 6.72
C PRO A 14 3.08 1.49 8.03
N GLU A 15 4.10 2.32 8.24
CA GLU A 15 4.22 3.14 9.46
C GLU A 15 3.06 4.13 9.62
N ALA A 16 2.51 4.61 8.49
CA ALA A 16 1.44 5.60 8.44
C ALA A 16 0.02 5.01 8.29
N GLN A 17 -0.16 3.70 8.43
CA GLN A 17 -1.49 3.10 8.26
C GLN A 17 -2.38 3.37 9.48
N ALA A 18 -3.55 3.99 9.27
CA ALA A 18 -4.52 4.27 10.34
C ALA A 18 -5.12 3.00 10.95
N GLU A 19 -5.28 1.93 10.15
CA GLU A 19 -5.75 0.65 10.63
C GLU A 19 -4.61 -0.15 11.26
N LYS A 20 -4.73 -0.35 12.59
CA LYS A 20 -3.69 -0.98 13.42
C LYS A 20 -3.34 -2.41 13.00
N ASP A 21 -4.19 -3.08 12.21
CA ASP A 21 -4.02 -4.50 11.87
C ASP A 21 -3.86 -4.76 10.37
N ALA A 22 -3.96 -3.73 9.53
CA ALA A 22 -3.77 -3.85 8.09
C ALA A 22 -2.30 -3.72 7.70
N GLY A 23 -1.93 -4.33 6.59
CA GLY A 23 -0.62 -4.17 5.99
C GLY A 23 -0.61 -4.61 4.52
N ASN A 24 0.55 -4.45 3.89
CA ASN A 24 0.72 -4.63 2.47
C ASN A 24 1.43 -5.94 2.15
N CYS A 25 0.84 -6.76 1.29
CA CYS A 25 1.46 -7.95 0.72
C CYS A 25 2.36 -7.57 -0.47
N ARG A 26 3.67 -7.78 -0.33
CA ARG A 26 4.67 -7.44 -1.36
C ARG A 26 5.14 -8.63 -2.20
N ARG A 27 4.36 -9.71 -2.24
CA ARG A 27 4.68 -10.91 -3.03
C ARG A 27 4.55 -10.65 -4.53
N TYR A 28 3.57 -9.84 -4.93
CA TYR A 28 3.28 -9.48 -6.31
C TYR A 28 3.38 -7.97 -6.47
N ALA A 29 3.85 -7.50 -7.63
CA ALA A 29 3.95 -6.08 -7.96
C ALA A 29 2.68 -5.28 -7.60
N PRO A 30 2.81 -4.00 -7.20
CA PRO A 30 1.66 -3.18 -6.83
C PRO A 30 0.75 -3.02 -8.05
N ARG A 31 -0.55 -3.03 -7.81
CA ARG A 31 -1.56 -2.89 -8.86
C ARG A 31 -1.97 -1.42 -8.97
N PRO A 32 -2.26 -0.93 -10.18
CA PRO A 32 -2.87 0.38 -10.34
C PRO A 32 -4.23 0.39 -9.63
N TRP A 33 -4.40 1.28 -8.65
CA TRP A 33 -5.65 1.42 -7.88
C TRP A 33 -6.53 2.57 -8.39
N GLY A 34 -6.02 3.36 -9.34
CA GLY A 34 -6.77 4.43 -10.00
C GLY A 34 -5.91 5.66 -10.27
N SER A 35 -6.56 6.69 -10.80
CA SER A 35 -6.02 8.04 -10.94
C SER A 35 -6.40 8.85 -9.70
N GLY A 36 -5.42 9.43 -9.02
CA GLY A 36 -5.66 10.35 -7.90
C GLY A 36 -4.95 11.68 -8.13
N TYR A 37 -5.46 12.74 -7.52
CA TYR A 37 -4.69 13.98 -7.38
C TYR A 37 -3.67 13.75 -6.27
N VAL A 38 -2.39 13.71 -6.63
CA VAL A 38 -1.29 13.45 -5.67
C VAL A 38 -0.30 14.61 -5.60
N GLY A 39 -0.47 15.62 -6.47
CA GLY A 39 0.37 16.80 -6.47
C GLY A 39 -0.42 18.06 -6.80
N VAL A 40 0.00 19.15 -6.15
CA VAL A 40 -0.39 20.50 -6.49
C VAL A 40 0.90 21.23 -6.80
N ASP A 41 1.03 21.73 -8.02
CA ASP A 41 2.08 22.68 -8.35
C ASP A 41 1.51 24.08 -8.11
N ILE A 42 2.23 24.85 -7.30
CA ILE A 42 1.92 26.27 -7.05
C ILE A 42 2.92 27.06 -7.87
N HIS A 43 2.42 27.78 -8.86
CA HIS A 43 3.24 28.60 -9.75
C HIS A 43 3.56 29.96 -9.10
N GLU A 44 4.51 30.70 -9.67
CA GLU A 44 4.93 32.03 -9.16
C GLU A 44 3.80 33.07 -9.18
N ASP A 45 2.79 32.87 -10.03
CA ASP A 45 1.57 33.69 -10.13
C ASP A 45 0.44 33.21 -9.19
N GLU A 46 0.77 32.34 -8.23
CA GLU A 46 -0.16 31.69 -7.29
C GLU A 46 -1.22 30.80 -7.96
N SER A 47 -1.09 30.50 -9.26
CA SER A 47 -1.98 29.54 -9.91
C SER A 47 -1.70 28.11 -9.41
N ILE A 48 -2.78 27.35 -9.25
CA ILE A 48 -2.76 25.97 -8.76
C ILE A 48 -3.00 25.02 -9.93
N GLU A 49 -1.99 24.23 -10.27
CA GLU A 49 -2.15 23.13 -11.22
C GLU A 49 -2.30 21.80 -10.47
N ARG A 50 -3.43 21.12 -10.70
CA ARG A 50 -3.69 19.80 -10.15
C ARG A 50 -3.13 18.73 -11.08
N LYS A 51 -2.14 17.98 -10.61
CA LYS A 51 -1.56 16.87 -11.37
C LYS A 51 -2.21 15.54 -10.99
N LEU A 52 -2.70 14.86 -12.02
CA LEU A 52 -3.20 13.48 -11.94
C LEU A 52 -2.02 12.52 -12.03
N TYR A 53 -1.78 11.78 -10.97
CA TYR A 53 -0.80 10.70 -10.97
C TYR A 53 -1.52 9.35 -10.82
N SER A 54 -1.05 8.35 -11.54
CA SER A 54 -1.48 6.97 -11.33
C SER A 54 -0.93 6.48 -9.99
N ILE A 55 -1.83 6.04 -9.11
CA ILE A 55 -1.43 5.47 -7.82
C ILE A 55 -1.34 3.96 -7.97
N ALA A 56 -0.16 3.41 -7.67
CA ALA A 56 0.04 1.98 -7.54
C ALA A 56 0.00 1.58 -6.06
N MET A 57 -0.82 0.59 -5.71
CA MET A 57 -0.94 0.10 -4.35
C MET A 57 -0.65 -1.40 -4.27
N TRP A 58 0.05 -1.79 -3.20
CA TRP A 58 0.18 -3.20 -2.85
C TRP A 58 -1.17 -3.72 -2.34
N PRO A 59 -1.51 -4.99 -2.57
CA PRO A 59 -2.68 -5.60 -1.95
C PRO A 59 -2.63 -5.47 -0.43
N THR A 60 -3.71 -4.95 0.15
CA THR A 60 -3.87 -4.80 1.59
C THR A 60 -4.53 -6.06 2.17
N THR A 61 -3.95 -6.60 3.24
CA THR A 61 -4.49 -7.74 3.99
C THR A 61 -4.34 -7.48 5.48
N TYR A 62 -5.20 -8.10 6.30
CA TYR A 62 -5.04 -8.09 7.75
C TYR A 62 -3.93 -9.04 8.20
N GLY A 63 -3.27 -8.72 9.32
CA GLY A 63 -2.16 -9.52 9.83
C GLY A 63 -2.53 -10.98 10.13
N HIS A 64 -3.77 -11.24 10.57
CA HIS A 64 -4.25 -12.56 10.97
C HIS A 64 -4.72 -13.44 9.80
N GLU A 65 -4.83 -12.88 8.59
CA GLU A 65 -5.29 -13.60 7.41
C GLU A 65 -4.24 -14.59 6.90
N TRP A 66 -4.71 -15.62 6.20
CA TRP A 66 -3.88 -16.57 5.47
C TRP A 66 -4.38 -16.69 4.03
N CYS A 67 -3.48 -16.55 3.07
CA CYS A 67 -3.80 -16.55 1.65
C CYS A 67 -3.34 -17.81 0.91
N GLY A 68 -2.87 -18.85 1.61
CA GLY A 68 -2.28 -20.07 1.00
C GLY A 68 -0.87 -19.88 0.41
N ASP A 69 -0.45 -18.64 0.21
CA ASP A 69 0.83 -18.24 -0.37
C ASP A 69 1.85 -17.77 0.68
N TRP A 70 1.72 -18.25 1.91
CA TRP A 70 2.56 -17.83 3.02
C TRP A 70 4.00 -18.36 2.88
N GLN A 71 4.98 -17.55 3.26
CA GLN A 71 6.38 -17.96 3.36
C GLN A 71 7.00 -17.42 4.64
N LYS A 72 7.75 -18.27 5.34
CA LYS A 72 8.42 -17.96 6.60
C LYS A 72 9.38 -16.76 6.46
N LYS A 73 9.34 -15.86 7.45
CA LYS A 73 10.29 -14.74 7.61
C LYS A 73 11.71 -15.20 7.88
#